data_AF-A0A0E2DAQ1-F1
#
_entry.id   AF-A0A0E2DAQ1-F1
#
_cell.length_a   1.000
_cell.length_b   1.000
_cell.length_c   1.000
_cell.angle_alpha   90.00
_cell.angle_beta   90.00
_cell.angle_gamma   90.00
#
_symmetry.space_group_name_H-M   'P 1'
#
loop_
_entity.id
_entity.type
_entity.pdbx_description
1 polymer ?
#
loop_
_entity_poly.entity_id
_entity_poly.type
_entity_poly.pdbx_seq_one_letter_code
_entity_poly.pdbx_strand_id
1 'polypeptide(L)'
;MAYKVERNKIYTRYAPISEIVSATLISRETFKPLTVKRIHDEFFEVEEDLKFWNSVLLKYKVKMEETLTVEGYGENEYVLFPKLPLGAITGVEEVFHIPQDSEPEEVEFSGFTFKSVVFPKRTNGLFRLKLKFQHPVKVAYKTFRVDSDARKIFDRSQITFQEGELMAVIGGGYKLGEGDLLTFLVSTLRHSEYIPYQPGNYDILSYSPIMNLDCIFSKGKKGLITHKKDEDFILFGDSKIKWITDKPRNGYSVIYDYHPTFRINGFIEGGSGEDRDKPKIFKMKSISNLNTRGIQGE
;
A
#
# COMPACT_ATOMS: atom_id res chain seq x y z
N MET A 1 -13.49 -6.79 -20.16
CA MET A 1 -13.78 -8.22 -20.45
C MET A 1 -13.61 -9.06 -19.20
N ALA A 2 -14.45 -10.08 -19.02
CA ALA A 2 -14.33 -11.08 -17.96
C ALA A 2 -12.94 -11.75 -17.94
N TYR A 3 -12.52 -12.19 -16.77
CA TYR A 3 -11.31 -13.00 -16.61
C TYR A 3 -11.57 -14.44 -17.08
N LYS A 4 -12.69 -15.00 -16.62
CA LYS A 4 -13.09 -16.39 -16.86
C LYS A 4 -14.62 -16.50 -16.78
N VAL A 5 -15.20 -17.43 -17.52
CA VAL A 5 -16.64 -17.75 -17.48
C VAL A 5 -16.81 -19.24 -17.20
N GLU A 6 -17.66 -19.58 -16.24
CA GLU A 6 -18.01 -20.96 -15.90
C GLU A 6 -19.52 -21.07 -15.70
N ARG A 7 -20.23 -21.57 -16.72
CA ARG A 7 -21.71 -21.64 -16.72
C ARG A 7 -22.29 -20.26 -16.47
N ASN A 8 -23.05 -20.11 -15.38
CA ASN A 8 -23.67 -18.85 -14.98
C ASN A 8 -22.74 -17.97 -14.11
N LYS A 9 -21.49 -18.35 -13.87
CA LYS A 9 -20.52 -17.57 -13.08
C LYS A 9 -19.55 -16.83 -13.98
N ILE A 10 -19.37 -15.53 -13.72
CA ILE A 10 -18.46 -14.66 -14.46
C ILE A 10 -17.43 -14.10 -13.49
N TYR A 11 -16.18 -14.51 -13.66
CA TYR A 11 -15.07 -14.08 -12.82
C TYR A 11 -14.51 -12.75 -13.31
N THR A 12 -14.31 -11.83 -12.36
CA THR A 12 -13.73 -10.52 -12.63
C THR A 12 -12.20 -10.57 -12.56
N ARG A 13 -11.55 -9.58 -13.18
CA ARG A 13 -10.07 -9.45 -13.09
C ARG A 13 -9.64 -8.80 -11.78
N TYR A 14 -10.53 -8.03 -11.18
CA TYR A 14 -10.33 -7.26 -9.97
C TYR A 14 -11.47 -7.57 -8.99
N ALA A 15 -11.12 -7.60 -7.71
CA ALA A 15 -11.97 -8.00 -6.60
C ALA A 15 -11.51 -7.22 -5.34
N PRO A 16 -12.37 -7.04 -4.32
CA PRO A 16 -13.77 -7.49 -4.22
C PRO A 16 -14.74 -6.67 -5.08
N ILE A 17 -15.73 -7.31 -5.72
CA ILE A 17 -16.75 -6.60 -6.50
C ILE A 17 -17.67 -5.80 -5.57
N SER A 18 -17.83 -4.50 -5.82
CA SER A 18 -18.84 -3.68 -5.12
C SER A 18 -20.16 -3.59 -5.88
N GLU A 19 -20.09 -3.48 -7.22
CA GLU A 19 -21.27 -3.27 -8.05
C GLU A 19 -21.00 -3.72 -9.49
N ILE A 20 -21.96 -4.38 -10.14
CA ILE A 20 -21.92 -4.60 -11.59
C ILE A 20 -22.74 -3.51 -12.28
N VAL A 21 -22.07 -2.63 -13.03
CA VAL A 21 -22.72 -1.53 -13.77
C VAL A 21 -23.29 -2.05 -15.09
N SER A 22 -22.56 -2.91 -15.79
CA SER A 22 -23.06 -3.63 -16.96
C SER A 22 -22.30 -4.93 -17.19
N ALA A 23 -23.02 -5.93 -17.69
CA ALA A 23 -22.47 -7.17 -18.19
C ALA A 23 -23.15 -7.50 -19.53
N THR A 24 -22.36 -7.56 -20.61
CA THR A 24 -22.88 -7.76 -21.96
C THR A 24 -22.13 -8.92 -22.62
N LEU A 25 -22.86 -9.95 -23.00
CA LEU A 25 -22.34 -11.03 -23.83
C LEU A 25 -22.09 -10.50 -25.24
N ILE A 26 -20.85 -10.65 -25.71
CA ILE A 26 -20.45 -10.33 -27.09
C ILE A 26 -20.44 -11.64 -27.89
N SER A 27 -21.30 -11.71 -28.91
CA SER A 27 -21.21 -12.68 -30.00
C SER A 27 -20.90 -11.94 -31.31
N ARG A 28 -20.55 -12.68 -32.37
CA ARG A 28 -20.09 -12.11 -33.66
C ARG A 28 -21.00 -11.01 -34.22
N GLU A 29 -22.29 -11.04 -33.92
CA GLU A 29 -23.27 -10.08 -34.44
C GLU A 29 -24.26 -9.57 -33.38
N THR A 30 -24.12 -9.97 -32.11
CA THR A 30 -25.08 -9.59 -31.06
C THR A 30 -24.41 -9.18 -29.76
N PHE A 31 -24.96 -8.11 -29.17
CA PHE A 31 -24.65 -7.64 -27.84
C PHE A 31 -25.87 -7.91 -26.96
N LYS A 32 -25.79 -8.94 -26.11
CA LYS A 32 -26.88 -9.30 -25.21
C LYS A 32 -26.54 -8.88 -23.77
N PRO A 33 -27.28 -7.95 -23.15
CA PRO A 33 -27.16 -7.68 -21.72
C PRO A 33 -27.49 -8.93 -20.91
N LEU A 34 -26.73 -9.17 -19.83
CA LEU A 34 -26.92 -10.30 -18.92
C LEU A 34 -27.60 -9.83 -17.63
N THR A 35 -28.46 -10.67 -17.06
CA THR A 35 -29.16 -10.36 -15.81
C THR A 35 -28.32 -10.82 -14.62
N VAL A 36 -27.86 -9.87 -13.79
CA VAL A 36 -27.06 -10.17 -12.59
C VAL A 36 -27.98 -10.66 -11.46
N LYS A 37 -27.70 -11.85 -10.93
CA LYS A 37 -28.47 -12.50 -9.86
C LYS A 37 -27.86 -12.26 -8.48
N ARG A 38 -26.55 -12.47 -8.36
CA ARG A 38 -25.79 -12.37 -7.10
C ARG A 38 -24.37 -11.91 -7.35
N ILE A 39 -23.81 -11.13 -6.44
CA ILE A 39 -22.43 -10.66 -6.47
C ILE A 39 -21.68 -11.31 -5.30
N HIS A 40 -20.55 -11.92 -5.61
CA HIS A 40 -19.55 -12.41 -4.66
C HIS A 40 -18.26 -11.62 -4.85
N ASP A 41 -17.26 -11.82 -3.99
CA ASP A 41 -16.03 -11.00 -4.04
C ASP A 41 -15.27 -11.14 -5.37
N GLU A 42 -15.12 -12.35 -5.90
CA GLU A 42 -14.30 -12.62 -7.11
C GLU A 42 -15.11 -12.89 -8.38
N PHE A 43 -16.41 -13.12 -8.24
CA PHE A 43 -17.29 -13.44 -9.36
C PHE A 43 -18.72 -12.98 -9.08
N PHE A 44 -19.51 -12.89 -10.14
CA PHE A 44 -20.95 -12.70 -10.01
C PHE A 44 -21.69 -13.77 -10.82
N GLU A 45 -22.91 -14.06 -10.38
CA GLU A 45 -23.80 -15.01 -11.02
C GLU A 45 -24.78 -14.25 -11.91
N VAL A 46 -25.01 -14.78 -13.11
CA VAL A 46 -26.05 -14.31 -14.03
C VAL A 46 -27.18 -15.33 -14.14
N GLU A 47 -28.33 -14.93 -14.67
CA GLU A 47 -29.45 -15.84 -14.92
C GLU A 47 -29.19 -16.76 -16.11
N GLU A 48 -28.46 -16.27 -17.11
CA GLU A 48 -28.15 -17.02 -18.32
C GLU A 48 -27.08 -18.09 -18.09
N ASP A 49 -27.26 -19.24 -18.74
CA ASP A 49 -26.20 -20.25 -18.82
C ASP A 49 -25.24 -19.92 -19.95
N LEU A 50 -23.98 -19.66 -19.62
CA LEU A 50 -22.94 -19.28 -20.57
C LEU A 50 -21.96 -20.42 -20.79
N LYS A 51 -21.48 -20.55 -22.03
CA LYS A 51 -20.39 -21.48 -22.33
C LYS A 51 -19.05 -20.84 -21.94
N PHE A 52 -18.06 -21.67 -21.60
CA PHE A 52 -16.77 -21.17 -21.11
C PHE A 52 -16.01 -20.28 -22.11
N TRP A 53 -16.32 -20.39 -23.40
CA TRP A 53 -15.75 -19.59 -24.48
C TRP A 53 -16.51 -18.29 -24.77
N ASN A 54 -17.59 -18.00 -24.03
CA ASN A 54 -18.35 -16.77 -24.20
C ASN A 54 -17.53 -15.56 -23.73
N SER A 55 -17.48 -14.53 -24.56
CA SER A 55 -16.83 -13.27 -24.24
C SER A 55 -17.82 -12.31 -23.59
N VAL A 56 -17.59 -11.96 -22.32
CA VAL A 56 -18.43 -10.99 -21.61
C VAL A 56 -17.69 -9.66 -21.44
N LEU A 57 -18.27 -8.59 -21.95
CA LEU A 57 -17.87 -7.22 -21.67
C LEU A 57 -18.46 -6.79 -20.34
N LEU A 58 -17.62 -6.23 -19.48
CA LEU A 58 -17.98 -5.91 -18.10
C LEU A 58 -17.62 -4.48 -17.79
N LYS A 59 -18.54 -3.76 -17.15
CA LYS A 59 -18.29 -2.53 -16.40
C LYS A 59 -18.74 -2.80 -14.96
N TYR A 60 -17.82 -2.72 -14.02
CA TYR A 60 -18.10 -3.01 -12.61
C TYR A 60 -17.22 -2.13 -11.73
N LYS A 61 -17.67 -1.90 -10.50
CA LYS A 61 -16.93 -1.22 -9.45
C LYS A 61 -16.35 -2.27 -8.49
N VAL A 62 -15.21 -1.93 -7.92
CA VAL A 62 -14.47 -2.76 -6.96
C VAL A 62 -14.45 -2.01 -5.64
N LYS A 63 -14.57 -2.72 -4.52
CA LYS A 63 -14.28 -2.15 -3.20
C LYS A 63 -12.78 -1.93 -3.10
N MET A 64 -12.37 -0.66 -3.11
CA MET A 64 -10.96 -0.29 -2.93
C MET A 64 -10.62 -0.15 -1.45
N GLU A 65 -11.57 0.34 -0.66
CA GLU A 65 -11.45 0.54 0.79
C GLU A 65 -12.60 -0.18 1.48
N GLU A 66 -12.31 -0.89 2.56
CA GLU A 66 -13.27 -1.56 3.41
C GLU A 66 -12.93 -1.40 4.89
N THR A 67 -13.92 -1.60 5.75
CA THR A 67 -13.70 -1.73 7.19
C THR A 67 -13.55 -3.21 7.52
N LEU A 68 -12.41 -3.57 8.09
CA LEU A 68 -12.05 -4.94 8.45
C LEU A 68 -11.96 -5.04 9.99
N THR A 69 -12.64 -6.02 10.57
CA THR A 69 -12.44 -6.38 11.99
C THR A 69 -11.48 -7.57 12.06
N VAL A 70 -10.35 -7.38 12.72
CA VAL A 70 -9.33 -8.42 12.93
C VAL A 70 -8.91 -8.49 14.38
N GLU A 71 -8.33 -9.62 14.74
CA GLU A 71 -7.77 -9.85 16.06
C GLU A 71 -6.23 -9.90 15.97
N GLY A 72 -5.59 -9.37 17.00
CA GLY A 72 -4.15 -9.40 17.21
C GLY A 72 -3.86 -9.78 18.66
N TYR A 73 -2.78 -10.51 18.89
CA TYR A 73 -2.35 -10.90 20.23
C TYR A 73 -1.02 -10.23 20.54
N GLY A 74 -0.94 -9.56 21.69
CA GLY A 74 0.26 -8.85 22.14
C GLY A 74 1.02 -9.61 23.20
N GLU A 75 2.36 -9.63 23.07
CA GLU A 75 3.28 -10.21 24.05
C GLU A 75 4.29 -9.16 24.54
N ASN A 76 3.81 -8.19 25.33
CA ASN A 76 4.60 -7.12 25.94
C ASN A 76 5.29 -6.20 24.91
N GLU A 77 4.56 -5.82 23.87
CA GLU A 77 5.07 -5.04 22.73
C GLU A 77 4.30 -3.75 22.50
N TYR A 78 4.93 -2.73 21.90
CA TYR A 78 4.26 -1.47 21.56
C TYR A 78 3.53 -1.52 20.22
N VAL A 79 3.74 -2.55 19.40
CA VAL A 79 3.27 -2.63 18.02
C VAL A 79 2.60 -3.99 17.79
N LEU A 80 1.32 -3.99 17.42
CA LEU A 80 0.61 -5.22 17.08
C LEU A 80 0.56 -5.43 15.57
N PHE A 81 0.88 -6.66 15.14
CA PHE A 81 0.81 -7.10 13.75
C PHE A 81 -0.37 -8.06 13.56
N PRO A 82 -1.60 -7.56 13.35
CA PRO A 82 -2.75 -8.43 13.12
C PRO A 82 -2.57 -9.23 11.82
N LYS A 83 -3.24 -10.38 11.74
CA LYS A 83 -3.27 -11.18 10.51
C LYS A 83 -4.19 -10.51 9.50
N LEU A 84 -3.61 -9.91 8.46
CA LEU A 84 -4.34 -9.18 7.43
C LEU A 84 -4.34 -9.95 6.10
N PRO A 85 -5.38 -9.79 5.26
CA PRO A 85 -5.29 -10.17 3.85
C PRO A 85 -4.25 -9.30 3.11
N LEU A 86 -4.02 -9.57 1.83
CA LEU A 86 -3.12 -8.75 1.02
C LEU A 86 -3.73 -7.36 0.81
N GLY A 87 -3.02 -6.31 1.25
CA GLY A 87 -3.43 -4.91 1.17
C GLY A 87 -2.70 -4.06 2.22
N ALA A 88 -3.28 -2.92 2.57
CA ALA A 88 -2.68 -1.98 3.51
C ALA A 88 -3.71 -1.37 4.46
N ILE A 89 -3.36 -1.26 5.74
CA ILE A 89 -4.09 -0.42 6.68
C ILE A 89 -3.94 1.05 6.24
N THR A 90 -5.05 1.75 6.07
CA THR A 90 -5.11 3.20 5.78
C THR A 90 -5.73 4.00 6.91
N GLY A 91 -6.27 3.34 7.93
CA GLY A 91 -6.80 3.95 9.13
C GLY A 91 -7.14 2.93 10.21
N VAL A 92 -7.27 3.41 11.44
CA VAL A 92 -7.76 2.63 12.58
C VAL A 92 -9.00 3.37 13.10
N GLU A 93 -10.13 2.68 13.16
CA GLU A 93 -11.39 3.26 13.65
C GLU A 93 -11.54 3.05 15.15
N GLU A 94 -11.44 1.80 15.58
CA GLU A 94 -11.68 1.40 16.97
C GLU A 94 -10.69 0.29 17.36
N VAL A 95 -10.27 0.28 18.61
CA VAL A 95 -9.43 -0.77 19.18
C VAL A 95 -9.96 -1.16 20.55
N PHE A 96 -10.19 -2.45 20.75
CA PHE A 96 -10.66 -3.01 22.01
C PHE A 96 -9.66 -4.03 22.55
N HIS A 97 -9.30 -3.92 23.82
CA HIS A 97 -8.67 -5.00 24.56
C HIS A 97 -9.75 -5.98 25.01
N ILE A 98 -9.51 -7.28 24.81
CA ILE A 98 -10.44 -8.36 25.14
C ILE A 98 -9.88 -9.13 26.36
N PRO A 99 -10.17 -8.68 27.58
CA PRO A 99 -9.82 -9.41 28.80
C PRO A 99 -10.57 -10.75 28.89
N GLN A 100 -9.99 -11.73 29.61
CA GLN A 100 -10.57 -13.07 29.72
C GLN A 100 -11.89 -13.10 30.51
N ASP A 101 -12.03 -12.22 31.52
CA ASP A 101 -13.11 -12.28 32.51
C ASP A 101 -13.95 -11.00 32.61
N SER A 102 -13.82 -10.05 31.67
CA SER A 102 -14.56 -8.79 31.69
C SER A 102 -14.99 -8.32 30.30
N GLU A 103 -15.79 -7.26 30.26
CA GLU A 103 -16.23 -6.68 28.99
C GLU A 103 -15.04 -6.08 28.20
N PRO A 104 -15.12 -6.04 26.85
CA PRO A 104 -14.15 -5.38 26.02
C PRO A 104 -13.95 -3.92 26.42
N GLU A 105 -12.69 -3.52 26.60
CA GLU A 105 -12.33 -2.14 26.96
C GLU A 105 -11.75 -1.44 25.74
N GLU A 106 -12.25 -0.25 25.40
CA GLU A 106 -11.67 0.56 24.33
C GLU A 106 -10.29 1.09 24.75
N VAL A 107 -9.32 0.98 23.86
CA VAL A 107 -7.92 1.36 24.13
C VAL A 107 -7.43 2.37 23.09
N GLU A 108 -6.76 3.41 23.57
CA GLU A 108 -6.12 4.39 22.70
C GLU A 108 -4.93 3.77 21.93
N PHE A 109 -4.86 4.08 20.64
CA PHE A 109 -3.69 3.82 19.81
C PHE A 109 -2.95 5.13 19.50
N SER A 110 -1.67 5.03 19.15
CA SER A 110 -0.84 6.19 18.84
C SER A 110 -0.59 6.39 17.35
N GLY A 111 -0.72 5.34 16.54
CA GLY A 111 -0.56 5.42 15.09
C GLY A 111 -0.68 4.05 14.44
N PHE A 112 -0.43 3.99 13.13
CA PHE A 112 -0.45 2.73 12.37
C PHE A 112 0.57 2.78 11.22
N THR A 113 1.01 1.60 10.80
CA THR A 113 1.69 1.37 9.52
C THR A 113 0.73 0.67 8.57
N PHE A 114 1.17 0.31 7.36
CA PHE A 114 0.36 -0.52 6.47
C PHE A 114 0.02 -1.93 7.00
N LYS A 115 0.71 -2.41 8.03
CA LYS A 115 0.57 -3.79 8.52
C LYS A 115 0.43 -3.90 10.03
N SER A 116 0.50 -2.78 10.76
CA SER A 116 0.51 -2.80 12.22
C SER A 116 -0.14 -1.57 12.83
N VAL A 117 -0.54 -1.71 14.09
CA VAL A 117 -1.05 -0.62 14.93
C VAL A 117 -0.08 -0.40 16.09
N VAL A 118 0.24 0.86 16.37
CA VAL A 118 1.20 1.29 17.39
C VAL A 118 0.45 1.84 18.59
N PHE A 119 0.84 1.44 19.79
CA PHE A 119 0.20 1.78 21.04
C PHE A 119 1.08 2.66 21.94
N PRO A 120 0.48 3.48 22.81
CA PRO A 120 1.23 4.33 23.75
C PRO A 120 1.83 3.51 24.91
N LYS A 121 1.21 2.37 25.24
CA LYS A 121 1.62 1.43 26.29
C LYS A 121 1.89 0.05 25.68
N ARG A 122 2.67 -0.78 26.38
CA ARG A 122 2.90 -2.16 25.97
C ARG A 122 1.59 -2.94 26.02
N THR A 123 1.32 -3.66 24.95
CA THR A 123 0.13 -4.50 24.75
C THR A 123 0.39 -5.90 25.29
N ASN A 124 -0.61 -6.48 25.95
CA ASN A 124 -0.58 -7.85 26.45
C ASN A 124 -1.97 -8.47 26.26
N GLY A 125 -2.06 -9.68 25.73
CA GLY A 125 -3.33 -10.37 25.54
C GLY A 125 -4.00 -10.06 24.19
N LEU A 126 -5.30 -10.33 24.10
CA LEU A 126 -6.06 -10.25 22.85
C LEU A 126 -6.61 -8.84 22.61
N PHE A 127 -6.43 -8.35 21.39
CA PHE A 127 -6.98 -7.08 20.92
C PHE A 127 -7.85 -7.31 19.68
N ARG A 128 -8.99 -6.65 19.63
CA ARG A 128 -9.86 -6.56 18.46
C ARG A 128 -9.72 -5.18 17.84
N LEU A 129 -9.37 -5.15 16.57
CA LEU A 129 -9.02 -3.96 15.81
C LEU A 129 -10.02 -3.80 14.67
N LYS A 130 -10.64 -2.64 14.57
CA LYS A 130 -11.47 -2.24 13.43
C LYS A 130 -10.69 -1.25 12.58
N LEU A 131 -10.33 -1.70 11.38
CA LEU A 131 -9.34 -1.05 10.52
C LEU A 131 -9.98 -0.60 9.21
N LYS A 132 -9.59 0.57 8.71
CA LYS A 132 -9.77 0.93 7.30
C LYS A 132 -8.66 0.27 6.50
N PHE A 133 -9.04 -0.48 5.48
CA PHE A 133 -8.15 -1.34 4.73
C PHE A 133 -8.31 -1.12 3.24
N GLN A 134 -7.19 -0.92 2.54
CA GLN A 134 -7.17 -0.82 1.07
C GLN A 134 -6.63 -2.09 0.42
N HIS A 135 -7.39 -2.61 -0.55
CA HIS A 135 -6.95 -3.73 -1.37
C HIS A 135 -5.98 -3.29 -2.46
N PRO A 136 -4.99 -4.12 -2.81
CA PRO A 136 -4.03 -3.80 -3.84
C PRO A 136 -4.66 -3.86 -5.23
N VAL A 137 -4.17 -2.99 -6.11
CA VAL A 137 -4.50 -3.02 -7.53
C VAL A 137 -3.28 -3.48 -8.33
N LYS A 138 -3.51 -4.33 -9.33
CA LYS A 138 -2.42 -4.78 -10.21
C LYS A 138 -2.06 -3.64 -11.16
N VAL A 139 -0.78 -3.28 -11.17
CA VAL A 139 -0.22 -2.23 -12.02
C VAL A 139 0.96 -2.80 -12.78
N ALA A 140 0.95 -2.65 -14.10
CA ALA A 140 2.13 -2.88 -14.91
C ALA A 140 2.93 -1.58 -14.97
N TYR A 141 4.26 -1.64 -14.89
CA TYR A 141 5.07 -0.45 -14.96
C TYR A 141 6.35 -0.62 -15.78
N LYS A 142 6.85 0.50 -16.30
CA LYS A 142 8.15 0.62 -16.94
C LYS A 142 8.92 1.78 -16.30
N THR A 143 10.14 1.51 -15.87
CA THR A 143 11.07 2.54 -15.40
C THR A 143 11.77 3.18 -16.59
N PHE A 144 11.83 4.51 -16.63
CA PHE A 144 12.76 5.20 -17.52
C PHE A 144 14.14 5.25 -16.88
N ARG A 145 15.18 4.84 -17.62
CA ARG A 145 16.56 5.14 -17.26
C ARG A 145 16.99 6.36 -18.07
N VAL A 146 17.54 7.37 -17.40
CA VAL A 146 18.13 8.56 -18.03
C VAL A 146 19.63 8.34 -18.31
N ASP A 147 20.21 7.24 -17.83
CA ASP A 147 21.64 6.95 -17.96
C ASP A 147 21.94 6.28 -19.33
N SER A 148 22.77 6.94 -20.14
CA SER A 148 23.08 6.56 -21.53
C SER A 148 24.22 5.53 -21.66
N ASP A 149 24.93 5.21 -20.57
CA ASP A 149 26.12 4.37 -20.61
C ASP A 149 25.80 2.89 -20.36
N ALA A 150 25.69 2.14 -21.46
CA ALA A 150 25.35 0.71 -21.46
C ALA A 150 26.36 -0.20 -20.74
N ARG A 151 27.56 0.31 -20.42
CA ARG A 151 28.62 -0.46 -19.73
C ARG A 151 28.37 -0.64 -18.23
N LYS A 152 27.46 0.13 -17.62
CA LYS A 152 27.06 -0.03 -16.21
C LYS A 152 25.85 -0.97 -16.01
N ILE A 153 25.37 -1.62 -17.09
CA ILE A 153 24.13 -2.43 -17.08
C ILE A 153 24.29 -3.72 -16.25
N PHE A 154 25.47 -4.34 -16.26
CA PHE A 154 25.68 -5.66 -15.64
C PHE A 154 26.03 -5.62 -14.14
N ASP A 155 26.54 -4.49 -13.63
CA ASP A 155 26.96 -4.37 -12.22
C ASP A 155 25.82 -3.99 -11.26
N ARG A 156 24.63 -3.67 -11.77
CA ARG A 156 23.48 -3.26 -10.94
C ARG A 156 22.23 -4.00 -11.35
N SER A 157 22.09 -5.24 -10.87
CA SER A 157 20.84 -6.01 -10.81
C SER A 157 19.81 -5.41 -9.84
N GLN A 158 19.82 -4.09 -9.66
CA GLN A 158 18.93 -3.36 -8.77
C GLN A 158 18.04 -2.46 -9.62
N ILE A 159 16.73 -2.54 -9.37
CA ILE A 159 15.78 -1.57 -9.89
C ILE A 159 16.01 -0.27 -9.11
N THR A 160 16.86 0.62 -9.63
CA THR A 160 17.13 1.94 -9.04
C THR A 160 16.08 2.94 -9.52
N PHE A 161 15.13 3.31 -8.65
CA PHE A 161 14.09 4.32 -8.93
C PHE A 161 14.55 5.76 -8.65
N GLN A 162 15.85 5.99 -8.43
CA GLN A 162 16.34 7.22 -7.80
C GLN A 162 16.20 8.50 -8.63
N GLU A 163 15.92 8.41 -9.94
CA GLU A 163 15.83 9.59 -10.82
C GLU A 163 14.72 9.52 -11.89
N GLY A 164 13.96 8.43 -11.96
CA GLY A 164 13.16 8.09 -13.14
C GLY A 164 11.68 8.36 -12.95
N GLU A 165 11.08 9.07 -13.90
CA GLU A 165 9.65 8.93 -14.15
C GLU A 165 9.31 7.44 -14.30
N LEU A 166 8.22 7.00 -13.68
CA LEU A 166 7.68 5.66 -13.85
C LEU A 166 6.43 5.77 -14.71
N MET A 167 6.36 5.00 -15.79
CA MET A 167 5.10 4.81 -16.50
C MET A 167 4.34 3.69 -15.86
N ALA A 168 3.18 3.98 -15.28
CA ALA A 168 2.24 2.97 -14.83
C ALA A 168 1.12 2.81 -15.84
N VAL A 169 0.79 1.55 -16.13
CA VAL A 169 -0.35 1.14 -16.95
C VAL A 169 -1.37 0.50 -16.02
N ILE A 170 -2.52 1.14 -15.92
CA ILE A 170 -3.60 0.77 -15.00
C ILE A 170 -4.87 0.56 -15.82
N GLY A 171 -5.71 -0.40 -15.43
CA GLY A 171 -6.97 -0.66 -16.14
C GLY A 171 -7.85 0.59 -16.21
N GLY A 172 -8.62 0.76 -17.29
CA GLY A 172 -9.50 1.93 -17.47
C GLY A 172 -10.59 2.10 -16.39
N GLY A 173 -10.84 1.05 -15.59
CA GLY A 173 -11.82 1.06 -14.50
C GLY A 173 -11.45 1.88 -13.27
N TYR A 174 -10.21 2.41 -13.19
CA TYR A 174 -9.77 3.23 -12.07
C TYR A 174 -9.88 4.72 -12.39
N LYS A 175 -10.43 5.49 -11.44
CA LYS A 175 -10.39 6.95 -11.47
C LYS A 175 -9.13 7.38 -10.73
N LEU A 176 -8.12 7.80 -11.50
CA LEU A 176 -6.88 8.34 -10.99
C LEU A 176 -6.63 9.69 -11.65
N GLY A 177 -6.20 10.66 -10.85
CA GLY A 177 -5.92 12.03 -11.21
C GLY A 177 -4.45 12.40 -11.00
N GLU A 178 -4.07 13.58 -11.50
CA GLU A 178 -2.82 14.21 -11.09
C GLU A 178 -2.84 14.46 -9.57
N GLY A 179 -1.71 14.21 -8.92
CA GLY A 179 -1.57 14.32 -7.46
C GLY A 179 -1.83 13.03 -6.70
N ASP A 180 -2.52 12.04 -7.29
CA ASP A 180 -2.77 10.75 -6.64
C ASP A 180 -1.47 9.99 -6.35
N LEU A 181 -1.51 9.18 -5.29
CA LEU A 181 -0.36 8.42 -4.81
C LEU A 181 -0.50 6.94 -5.17
N LEU A 182 0.61 6.36 -5.63
CA LEU A 182 0.73 4.94 -5.89
C LEU A 182 1.91 4.38 -5.10
N THR A 183 1.63 3.43 -4.22
CA THR A 183 2.65 2.77 -3.38
C THR A 183 2.76 1.30 -3.74
N PHE A 184 3.98 0.82 -4.00
CA PHE A 184 4.21 -0.60 -4.24
C PHE A 184 4.33 -1.36 -2.91
N LEU A 185 3.36 -2.25 -2.65
CA LEU A 185 3.28 -3.00 -1.37
C LEU A 185 4.20 -4.22 -1.31
N VAL A 186 4.68 -4.72 -2.45
CA VAL A 186 5.54 -5.92 -2.53
C VAL A 186 7.01 -5.57 -2.73
N SER A 187 7.29 -4.55 -3.55
CA SER A 187 8.65 -4.08 -3.78
C SER A 187 9.10 -3.18 -2.65
N THR A 188 10.33 -3.34 -2.20
CA THR A 188 10.96 -2.48 -1.19
C THR A 188 12.29 -1.94 -1.72
N LEU A 189 12.67 -0.76 -1.23
CA LEU A 189 13.98 -0.16 -1.49
C LEU A 189 14.67 0.10 -0.17
N ARG A 190 16.00 -0.03 -0.15
CA ARG A 190 16.82 0.26 1.01
C ARG A 190 17.35 1.68 0.95
N HIS A 191 17.24 2.42 2.05
CA HIS A 191 17.83 3.72 2.24
C HIS A 191 18.72 3.74 3.48
N SER A 192 19.72 4.60 3.47
CA SER A 192 20.57 4.90 4.62
C SER A 192 20.68 6.41 4.73
N GLU A 193 20.39 6.95 5.91
CA GLU A 193 20.54 8.37 6.19
C GLU A 193 21.08 8.61 7.60
N TYR A 194 21.70 9.77 7.77
CA TYR A 194 22.12 10.26 9.07
C TYR A 194 21.09 11.27 9.59
N ILE A 195 20.56 11.01 10.77
CA ILE A 195 19.62 11.89 11.47
C ILE A 195 20.42 12.71 12.50
N PRO A 196 20.57 14.03 12.30
CA PRO A 196 21.20 14.88 13.29
C PRO A 196 20.36 14.94 14.56
N TYR A 197 21.00 15.16 15.71
CA TYR A 197 20.26 15.34 16.96
C TYR A 197 19.38 16.59 16.86
N GLN A 198 18.09 16.39 17.12
CA GLN A 198 17.11 17.45 17.28
C GLN A 198 16.37 17.25 18.60
N PRO A 199 16.08 18.33 19.34
CA PRO A 199 15.24 18.26 20.54
C PRO A 199 13.80 17.90 20.14
N GLY A 200 13.27 16.83 20.71
CA GLY A 200 11.93 16.34 20.40
C GLY A 200 11.78 14.83 20.60
N ASN A 201 10.53 14.37 20.64
CA ASN A 201 10.20 12.96 20.90
C ASN A 201 10.18 12.09 19.64
N TYR A 202 10.26 12.70 18.46
CA TYR A 202 10.11 12.01 17.19
C TYR A 202 11.13 12.51 16.18
N ASP A 203 11.75 11.56 15.47
CA ASP A 203 12.60 11.81 14.30
C ASP A 203 11.86 11.35 13.05
N ILE A 204 11.85 12.17 12.00
CA ILE A 204 11.17 11.86 10.74
C ILE A 204 12.21 11.34 9.73
N LEU A 205 11.92 10.21 9.10
CA LEU A 205 12.75 9.65 8.04
C LEU A 205 12.36 10.17 6.66
N SER A 206 13.35 10.22 5.77
CA SER A 206 13.23 10.81 4.43
C SER A 206 12.27 10.05 3.52
N TYR A 207 12.08 8.74 3.69
CA TYR A 207 11.17 7.94 2.88
C TYR A 207 10.21 7.13 3.75
N SER A 208 8.96 7.05 3.29
CA SER A 208 7.92 6.19 3.85
C SER A 208 6.99 5.73 2.73
N PRO A 209 6.11 4.75 2.99
CA PRO A 209 5.96 3.96 4.23
C PRO A 209 7.15 3.05 4.52
N ILE A 210 7.67 3.10 5.74
CA ILE A 210 8.76 2.21 6.19
C ILE A 210 8.21 0.79 6.30
N MET A 211 8.85 -0.16 5.62
CA MET A 211 8.55 -1.58 5.71
C MET A 211 9.31 -2.21 6.88
N ASN A 212 10.60 -1.91 7.00
CA ASN A 212 11.45 -2.47 8.05
C ASN A 212 12.60 -1.52 8.40
N LEU A 213 12.95 -1.46 9.68
CA LEU A 213 14.19 -0.81 10.14
C LEU A 213 15.24 -1.89 10.29
N ASP A 214 16.31 -1.83 9.50
CA ASP A 214 17.37 -2.85 9.47
C ASP A 214 18.35 -2.65 10.62
N CYS A 215 18.91 -1.45 10.75
CA CYS A 215 19.79 -1.11 11.86
C CYS A 215 19.79 0.38 12.18
N ILE A 216 19.96 0.70 13.46
CA ILE A 216 20.27 2.04 13.94
C ILE A 216 21.58 1.99 14.72
N PHE A 217 22.50 2.90 14.40
CA PHE A 217 23.76 3.01 15.12
C PHE A 217 24.18 4.46 15.34
N SER A 218 24.84 4.71 16.46
CA SER A 218 25.36 6.02 16.83
C SER A 218 26.83 5.93 17.26
N LYS A 219 27.51 7.07 17.30
CA LYS A 219 28.90 7.16 17.74
C LYS A 219 28.96 7.30 19.27
N GLY A 220 29.49 6.27 19.94
CA GLY A 220 29.82 6.27 21.35
C GLY A 220 31.28 6.63 21.64
N LYS A 221 31.63 6.72 22.93
CA LYS A 221 33.02 7.01 23.37
C LYS A 221 34.02 5.92 22.99
N LYS A 222 33.58 4.66 22.93
CA LYS A 222 34.43 3.47 22.68
C LYS A 222 34.21 2.82 21.31
N GLY A 223 33.45 3.45 20.41
CA GLY A 223 33.11 2.89 19.10
C GLY A 223 31.65 3.11 18.72
N LEU A 224 31.16 2.31 17.76
CA LEU A 224 29.76 2.33 17.33
C LEU A 224 28.87 1.63 18.36
N ILE A 225 27.74 2.25 18.68
CA ILE A 225 26.68 1.69 19.52
C ILE A 225 25.54 1.32 18.57
N THR A 226 25.13 0.06 18.59
CA THR A 226 23.93 -0.42 17.87
C THR A 226 22.74 -0.36 18.81
N HIS A 227 21.61 0.15 18.31
CA HIS A 227 20.37 0.30 19.06
C HIS A 227 19.37 -0.75 18.60
N LYS A 228 18.59 -1.29 19.52
CA LYS A 228 17.62 -2.35 19.27
C LYS A 228 16.19 -1.81 19.24
N LYS A 229 15.44 -2.27 18.24
CA LYS A 229 14.01 -2.00 18.13
C LYS A 229 13.26 -2.62 19.33
N ASP A 230 12.24 -1.93 19.82
CA ASP A 230 11.36 -2.29 20.94
C ASP A 230 12.03 -2.31 22.34
N GLU A 231 13.35 -2.09 22.38
CA GLU A 231 14.16 -1.82 23.58
C GLU A 231 14.56 -0.33 23.66
N ASP A 232 15.29 0.15 22.66
CA ASP A 232 15.82 1.53 22.62
C ASP A 232 14.89 2.51 21.89
N PHE A 233 14.20 2.03 20.86
CA PHE A 233 13.32 2.84 20.02
C PHE A 233 12.18 2.02 19.42
N ILE A 234 11.15 2.69 18.94
CA ILE A 234 10.07 2.10 18.14
C ILE A 234 9.87 2.88 16.84
N LEU A 235 9.40 2.17 15.82
CA LEU A 235 8.83 2.79 14.63
C LEU A 235 7.44 3.31 15.01
N PHE A 236 7.25 4.61 14.95
CA PHE A 236 6.01 5.30 15.26
C PHE A 236 5.31 5.74 13.97
N GLY A 237 4.16 5.14 13.70
CA GLY A 237 3.50 5.30 12.40
C GLY A 237 4.38 4.79 11.25
N ASP A 238 4.23 5.37 10.07
CA ASP A 238 4.89 4.89 8.85
C ASP A 238 6.24 5.55 8.53
N SER A 239 6.64 6.57 9.30
CA SER A 239 7.71 7.50 8.91
C SER A 239 8.57 8.02 10.06
N LYS A 240 8.24 7.70 11.33
CA LYS A 240 8.88 8.32 12.50
C LYS A 240 9.56 7.32 13.40
N ILE A 241 10.66 7.70 14.01
CA ILE A 241 11.31 6.95 15.09
C ILE A 241 11.01 7.66 16.40
N LYS A 242 10.51 6.92 17.39
CA LYS A 242 10.36 7.38 18.78
C LYS A 242 11.35 6.64 19.65
N TRP A 243 12.20 7.39 20.35
CA TRP A 243 13.13 6.82 21.32
C TRP A 243 12.41 6.47 22.63
N ILE A 244 12.67 5.27 23.15
CA ILE A 244 12.24 4.81 24.47
C ILE A 244 13.33 5.18 25.49
N THR A 245 14.59 5.02 25.09
CA THR A 245 15.78 5.40 25.88
C THR A 245 16.27 6.79 25.50
N ASP A 246 17.36 7.25 26.15
CA ASP A 246 17.96 8.54 25.83
C ASP A 246 18.43 8.59 24.37
N LYS A 247 17.84 9.51 23.59
CA LYS A 247 18.21 9.76 22.20
C LYS A 247 19.71 10.09 22.07
N PRO A 248 20.44 9.50 21.10
CA PRO A 248 21.84 9.80 20.87
C PRO A 248 22.09 11.30 20.59
N ARG A 249 22.80 11.97 21.50
CA ARG A 249 23.10 13.42 21.41
C ARG A 249 23.97 13.82 20.21
N ASN A 250 24.72 12.87 19.66
CA ASN A 250 25.54 13.09 18.48
C ASN A 250 24.82 12.72 17.17
N GLY A 251 23.50 12.54 17.20
CA GLY A 251 22.74 11.95 16.10
C GLY A 251 23.02 10.46 15.92
N TYR A 252 22.38 9.87 14.92
CA TYR A 252 22.51 8.45 14.60
C TYR A 252 22.32 8.23 13.10
N SER A 253 22.86 7.11 12.60
CA SER A 253 22.58 6.62 11.25
C SER A 253 21.54 5.52 11.32
N VAL A 254 20.65 5.49 10.33
CA VAL A 254 19.62 4.47 10.21
C VAL A 254 19.64 3.90 8.80
N ILE A 255 19.54 2.57 8.72
CA ILE A 255 19.34 1.83 7.49
C ILE A 255 17.95 1.20 7.55
N TYR A 256 17.14 1.43 6.53
CA TYR A 256 15.76 0.96 6.50
C TYR A 256 15.26 0.66 5.10
N ASP A 257 14.33 -0.27 5.03
CA ASP A 257 13.62 -0.63 3.81
C ASP A 257 12.25 0.06 3.80
N TYR A 258 11.87 0.66 2.66
CA TYR A 258 10.60 1.38 2.49
C TYR A 258 9.85 0.92 1.24
N HIS A 259 8.53 1.11 1.26
CA HIS A 259 7.67 0.93 0.10
C HIS A 259 7.78 2.16 -0.80
N PRO A 260 8.24 2.03 -2.05
CA PRO A 260 8.37 3.18 -2.93
C PRO A 260 6.98 3.72 -3.30
N THR A 261 6.81 5.02 -3.05
CA THR A 261 5.60 5.77 -3.36
C THR A 261 5.88 6.78 -4.47
N PHE A 262 4.95 6.85 -5.42
CA PHE A 262 5.02 7.72 -6.58
C PHE A 262 3.79 8.63 -6.66
N ARG A 263 3.99 9.89 -7.04
CA ARG A 263 2.92 10.84 -7.35
C ARG A 263 2.62 10.77 -8.83
N ILE A 264 1.34 10.71 -9.20
CA ILE A 264 0.93 10.91 -10.59
C ILE A 264 1.17 12.37 -10.96
N ASN A 265 2.04 12.61 -11.93
CA ASN A 265 2.43 13.96 -12.39
C ASN A 265 1.85 14.31 -13.77
N GLY A 266 1.16 13.38 -14.43
CA GLY A 266 0.54 13.66 -15.72
C GLY A 266 0.06 12.41 -16.43
N PHE A 267 -0.82 12.63 -17.41
CA PHE A 267 -1.35 11.60 -18.28
C PHE A 267 -0.50 11.50 -19.55
N ILE A 268 -0.15 10.28 -19.96
CA ILE A 268 0.35 10.05 -21.31
C ILE A 268 -0.86 9.64 -22.13
N GLU A 269 -1.52 10.62 -22.76
CA GLU A 269 -2.52 10.31 -23.77
C GLU A 269 -1.83 9.69 -24.99
N GLY A 270 -1.94 8.37 -25.11
CA GLY A 270 -1.51 7.64 -26.29
C GLY A 270 -2.64 7.54 -27.34
N GLY A 271 -2.91 8.63 -28.06
CA GLY A 271 -3.43 8.70 -29.44
C GLY A 271 -4.75 7.97 -29.81
N SER A 272 -5.45 8.61 -30.78
CA SER A 272 -6.73 8.23 -31.42
C SER A 272 -7.12 6.75 -31.32
N GLY A 273 -8.34 6.51 -30.83
CA GLY A 273 -8.92 5.18 -30.70
C GLY A 273 -10.40 5.25 -31.01
N GLU A 274 -10.78 4.85 -32.20
CA GLU A 274 -12.14 4.39 -32.47
C GLU A 274 -12.47 3.29 -31.43
N ASP A 275 -13.32 3.67 -30.46
CA ASP A 275 -14.16 2.86 -29.59
C ASP A 275 -13.54 1.73 -28.74
N ARG A 276 -12.41 1.99 -28.05
CA ARG A 276 -11.99 1.14 -26.92
C ARG A 276 -11.42 1.94 -25.74
N ASP A 277 -11.89 1.65 -24.52
CA ASP A 277 -11.26 2.09 -23.27
C ASP A 277 -9.88 1.42 -23.14
N LYS A 278 -8.84 2.08 -23.67
CA LYS A 278 -7.44 1.67 -23.48
C LYS A 278 -7.08 1.81 -21.98
N PRO A 279 -6.16 0.98 -21.46
CA PRO A 279 -5.64 1.20 -20.11
C PRO A 279 -5.03 2.59 -20.00
N LYS A 280 -5.21 3.24 -18.85
CA LYS A 280 -4.66 4.57 -18.61
C LYS A 280 -3.17 4.45 -18.35
N ILE A 281 -2.40 5.32 -19.00
CA ILE A 281 -0.95 5.40 -18.87
C ILE A 281 -0.61 6.69 -18.13
N PHE A 282 0.07 6.57 -17.00
CA PHE A 282 0.43 7.68 -16.12
C PHE A 282 1.93 7.85 -16.03
N LYS A 283 2.40 9.10 -16.06
CA LYS A 283 3.75 9.45 -15.58
C LYS A 283 3.71 9.65 -14.09
N MET A 284 4.65 9.03 -13.40
CA MET A 284 4.73 9.15 -11.95
C MET A 284 6.15 9.48 -11.49
N LYS A 285 6.28 10.26 -10.42
CA LYS A 285 7.56 10.67 -9.85
C LYS A 285 7.67 10.17 -8.42
N SER A 286 8.83 9.62 -8.05
CA SER A 286 9.09 9.17 -6.69
C SER A 286 8.96 10.31 -5.68
N ILE A 287 8.35 10.05 -4.54
CA ILE A 287 8.18 11.02 -3.46
C ILE A 287 9.10 10.66 -2.30
N SER A 288 9.69 11.69 -1.69
CA SER A 288 10.27 11.60 -0.34
C SER A 288 9.36 12.34 0.63
N ASN A 289 9.38 11.98 1.91
CA ASN A 289 8.69 12.71 2.98
C ASN A 289 9.18 14.15 3.14
N LEU A 290 10.37 14.46 2.63
CA LEU A 290 10.87 15.83 2.59
C LEU A 290 10.18 16.68 1.52
N ASN A 291 9.58 16.05 0.50
CA ASN A 291 8.89 16.72 -0.62
C ASN A 291 7.37 16.93 -0.41
N THR A 292 6.79 16.57 0.75
CA THR A 292 5.40 16.91 1.07
C THR A 292 5.19 18.38 1.46
N ARG A 293 6.27 19.17 1.63
CA ARG A 293 6.21 20.65 1.83
C ARG A 293 6.36 21.46 0.54
N GLY A 294 5.74 20.99 -0.56
CA GLY A 294 5.72 21.68 -1.85
C GLY A 294 4.33 22.11 -2.31
N ILE A 295 3.34 22.19 -1.41
CA ILE A 295 2.10 22.91 -1.70
C ILE A 295 2.31 24.34 -1.20
N GLN A 296 2.47 25.28 -2.14
CA GLN A 296 2.33 26.71 -1.86
C GLN A 296 0.91 26.98 -1.38
N GLY A 297 0.77 27.61 -0.23
CA GLY A 297 -0.51 27.96 0.37
C GLY A 297 -0.40 28.25 1.86
N GLU A 298 0.50 29.17 2.23
CA GLU A 298 0.11 30.25 3.13
C GLU A 298 -0.56 31.34 2.28
#